data_AF-A0A3L7PSE3-F1
#
_entry.id   AF-A0A3L7PSE3-F1
#
_cell.length_a   1.000
_cell.length_b   1.000
_cell.length_c   1.000
_cell.angle_alpha   90.00
_cell.angle_beta   90.00
_cell.angle_gamma   90.00
#
_symmetry.space_group_name_H-M   'P 1'
#
loop_
_entity.id
_entity.type
_entity.pdbx_description
1 polymer ?
#
loop_
_entity_poly.entity_id
_entity_poly.type
_entity_poly.pdbx_seq_one_letter_code
_entity_poly.pdbx_strand_id
1 'polypeptide(L)'
;MADTDPAPTSQPLPDLHTLVVGREAMACRFEVVFNAGEVPDATELGLAALDLVDSIEDRITVYRESSELARLNATAAEGWQPVAEDVLTLLTQARRLHEKTGGAFDPAAGSLVRAWGFLRRQGRTPDAALL
;
A
#
# COMPACT_ATOMS: atom_id res chain seq x y z
N MET A 1 -58.81 -11.26 -19.15
CA MET A 1 -57.93 -11.35 -17.97
C MET A 1 -56.51 -11.10 -18.47
N ALA A 2 -56.09 -9.84 -18.46
CA ALA A 2 -54.71 -9.43 -18.73
C ALA A 2 -54.41 -8.35 -17.69
N ASP A 3 -53.78 -8.80 -16.62
CA ASP A 3 -53.33 -7.99 -15.49
C ASP A 3 -52.14 -7.16 -16.01
N THR A 4 -52.31 -5.84 -16.08
CA THR A 4 -51.22 -4.93 -16.48
C THR A 4 -50.69 -4.31 -15.20
N ASP A 5 -49.64 -4.92 -14.67
CA ASP A 5 -48.93 -4.41 -13.50
C ASP A 5 -48.33 -3.03 -13.85
N PRO A 6 -48.59 -1.96 -13.07
CA PRO A 6 -48.05 -0.65 -13.38
C PRO A 6 -46.52 -0.69 -13.32
N ALA A 7 -45.88 -0.14 -14.35
CA ALA A 7 -44.42 -0.04 -14.43
C ALA A 7 -43.85 0.64 -13.16
N PRO A 8 -42.75 0.13 -12.58
CA PRO A 8 -42.20 0.68 -11.35
C PRO A 8 -41.81 2.14 -11.58
N THR A 9 -42.40 3.03 -10.77
CA THR A 9 -42.13 4.46 -10.79
C THR A 9 -40.66 4.68 -10.38
N SER A 10 -39.81 5.01 -11.35
CA SER A 10 -38.41 5.35 -11.10
C SER A 10 -38.35 6.70 -10.37
N GLN A 11 -38.18 6.67 -9.05
CA GLN A 11 -37.85 7.87 -8.29
C GLN A 11 -36.43 8.33 -8.66
N PRO A 12 -36.21 9.64 -8.87
CA PRO A 12 -34.85 10.15 -9.09
C PRO A 12 -34.02 9.86 -7.84
N LEU A 13 -32.80 9.35 -8.06
CA LEU A 13 -31.84 9.19 -6.97
C LEU A 13 -31.58 10.56 -6.35
N PRO A 14 -31.51 10.67 -5.01
CA PRO A 14 -31.19 11.94 -4.36
C PRO A 14 -29.82 12.44 -4.82
N ASP A 15 -29.65 13.77 -4.85
CA ASP A 15 -28.37 14.40 -5.22
C ASP A 15 -27.26 13.94 -4.26
N LEU A 16 -26.37 13.07 -4.75
CA LEU A 16 -25.24 12.56 -4.00
C LEU A 16 -24.05 13.51 -4.14
N HIS A 17 -23.68 14.15 -3.04
CA HIS A 17 -22.48 14.96 -2.95
C HIS A 17 -21.39 14.17 -2.23
N THR A 18 -20.13 14.33 -2.62
CA THR A 18 -19.00 13.66 -1.99
C THR A 18 -18.03 14.65 -1.36
N LEU A 19 -17.45 14.23 -0.25
CA LEU A 19 -16.28 14.87 0.36
C LEU A 19 -15.07 13.96 0.09
N VAL A 20 -13.98 14.55 -0.42
CA VAL A 20 -12.73 13.84 -0.69
C VAL A 20 -11.62 14.47 0.13
N VAL A 21 -10.96 13.67 0.96
CA VAL A 21 -9.75 14.05 1.69
C VAL A 21 -8.58 13.30 1.07
N GLY A 22 -7.52 13.99 0.65
CA GLY A 22 -6.41 13.39 -0.07
C GLY A 22 -5.03 13.82 0.41
N ARG A 23 -4.04 12.95 0.20
CA ARG A 23 -2.62 13.18 0.54
C ARG A 23 -1.71 12.52 -0.50
N GLU A 24 -0.58 13.16 -0.78
CA GLU A 24 0.52 12.54 -1.53
C GLU A 24 1.44 11.79 -0.55
N ALA A 25 1.59 10.48 -0.73
CA ALA A 25 2.44 9.61 0.09
C ALA A 25 2.95 8.42 -0.75
N MET A 26 4.09 7.83 -0.42
CA MET A 26 4.64 6.67 -1.13
C MET A 26 4.72 6.81 -2.68
N ALA A 27 4.94 8.04 -3.18
CA ALA A 27 4.92 8.41 -4.60
C ALA A 27 3.59 8.18 -5.34
N CYS A 28 2.46 8.16 -4.64
CA CYS A 28 1.12 8.20 -5.21
C CYS A 28 0.15 9.03 -4.34
N ARG A 29 -1.07 9.22 -4.86
CA ARG A 29 -2.14 9.93 -4.17
C ARG A 29 -3.07 8.95 -3.48
N PHE A 30 -3.25 9.12 -2.18
CA PHE A 30 -4.23 8.42 -1.37
C PHE A 30 -5.43 9.31 -1.13
N GLU A 31 -6.64 8.75 -1.20
CA GLU A 31 -7.88 9.49 -0.98
C GLU A 31 -8.85 8.67 -0.13
N VAL A 32 -9.54 9.37 0.77
CA VAL A 32 -10.70 8.87 1.51
C VAL A 32 -11.91 9.64 1.04
N VAL A 33 -12.93 8.92 0.58
CA VAL A 33 -14.13 9.49 -0.02
C VAL A 33 -15.32 9.20 0.88
N PHE A 34 -16.08 10.23 1.22
CA PHE A 34 -17.28 10.14 2.03
C PHE A 34 -18.49 10.68 1.25
N ASN A 35 -19.66 10.13 1.53
CA ASN A 35 -20.91 10.78 1.17
C ASN A 35 -21.11 12.00 2.08
N ALA A 36 -21.31 13.17 1.48
CA ALA A 36 -21.45 14.40 2.22
C ALA A 36 -22.70 14.37 3.12
N GLY A 37 -22.51 14.67 4.41
CA GLY A 37 -23.58 14.72 5.40
C GLY A 37 -23.92 13.37 6.06
N GLU A 38 -23.37 12.24 5.61
CA GLU A 38 -23.61 10.94 6.26
C GLU A 38 -22.69 10.71 7.47
N VAL A 39 -21.46 11.20 7.41
CA VAL A 39 -20.45 11.02 8.44
C VAL A 39 -20.16 12.38 9.09
N PRO A 40 -20.56 12.58 10.36
CA PRO A 40 -20.06 13.70 11.16
C PRO A 40 -18.53 13.64 11.24
N ASP A 41 -17.85 14.77 11.06
CA ASP A 41 -16.39 14.88 11.14
C ASP A 41 -15.61 14.05 10.09
N ALA A 42 -16.21 13.88 8.90
CA ALA A 42 -15.61 13.14 7.79
C ALA A 42 -14.22 13.67 7.39
N THR A 43 -13.98 14.97 7.51
CA THR A 43 -12.67 15.57 7.20
C THR A 43 -11.61 15.08 8.19
N GLU A 44 -11.89 15.17 9.49
CA GLU A 44 -11.02 14.78 10.58
C GLU A 44 -10.71 13.27 10.52
N LEU A 45 -11.71 12.45 10.27
CA LEU A 45 -11.54 11.00 10.09
C LEU A 45 -10.69 10.68 8.85
N GLY A 46 -10.92 11.39 7.73
CA GLY A 46 -10.10 11.27 6.53
C GLY A 46 -8.64 11.63 6.79
N LEU A 47 -8.38 12.71 7.53
CA LEU A 47 -7.02 13.09 7.92
C LEU A 47 -6.36 12.04 8.80
N ALA A 48 -7.05 11.54 9.84
CA ALA A 48 -6.53 10.51 10.72
C ALA A 48 -6.21 9.20 9.99
N ALA A 49 -7.05 8.81 9.02
CA ALA A 49 -6.80 7.65 8.18
C ALA A 49 -5.55 7.83 7.29
N LEU A 50 -5.35 9.03 6.75
CA LEU A 50 -4.18 9.34 5.93
C LEU A 50 -2.89 9.48 6.76
N ASP A 51 -2.98 9.92 8.02
CA ASP A 51 -1.83 9.94 8.94
C ASP A 51 -1.30 8.53 9.23
N LEU A 52 -2.16 7.50 9.16
CA LEU A 52 -1.71 6.11 9.26
C LEU A 52 -0.78 5.73 8.10
N VAL A 53 -1.04 6.24 6.88
CA VAL A 53 -0.20 5.96 5.70
C VAL A 53 1.22 6.47 5.93
N ASP A 54 1.36 7.70 6.46
CA ASP A 54 2.67 8.27 6.78
C ASP A 54 3.39 7.45 7.85
N SER A 55 2.67 7.06 8.90
CA SER A 55 3.23 6.25 9.99
C SER A 55 3.73 4.87 9.52
N ILE A 56 3.08 4.31 8.50
CA ILE A 56 3.48 3.05 7.85
C ILE A 56 4.68 3.31 6.94
N GLU A 57 4.62 4.35 6.09
CA GLU A 57 5.71 4.72 5.18
C GLU A 57 7.02 4.89 5.94
N ASP A 58 7.01 5.58 7.09
CA ASP A 58 8.19 5.82 7.92
C ASP A 58 8.88 4.52 8.38
N ARG A 59 8.13 3.42 8.51
CA ARG A 59 8.68 2.12 8.93
C ARG A 59 9.12 1.26 7.75
N ILE A 60 8.34 1.23 6.67
CA ILE A 60 8.50 0.26 5.58
C ILE A 60 9.21 0.82 4.34
N THR A 61 9.43 2.13 4.25
CA THR A 61 10.07 2.72 3.08
C THR A 61 11.52 2.25 2.95
N VAL A 62 11.91 1.76 1.77
CA VAL A 62 13.31 1.36 1.49
C VAL A 62 14.19 2.54 1.10
N TYR A 63 13.63 3.74 0.98
CA TYR A 63 14.33 4.94 0.49
C TYR A 63 14.86 5.83 1.61
N ARG A 64 14.34 5.70 2.83
CA ARG A 64 14.85 6.41 4.01
C ARG A 64 15.69 5.43 4.82
N GLU A 65 16.98 5.72 4.97
CA GLU A 65 17.93 4.88 5.73
C GLU A 65 17.52 4.75 7.22
N SER A 66 16.78 5.73 7.72
CA SER A 66 16.21 5.71 9.07
C SER A 66 15.02 4.76 9.24
N SER A 67 14.47 4.20 8.16
CA SER A 67 13.35 3.27 8.29
C SER A 67 13.79 1.95 8.89
N GLU A 68 12.86 1.27 9.54
CA GLU A 68 13.12 -0.02 10.16
C GLU A 68 13.45 -1.10 9.13
N LEU A 69 12.75 -1.10 7.99
CA LEU A 69 13.02 -2.06 6.92
C LEU A 69 14.39 -1.82 6.26
N ALA A 70 14.83 -0.56 6.12
CA ALA A 70 16.15 -0.24 5.61
C ALA A 70 17.27 -0.72 6.57
N ARG A 71 17.10 -0.49 7.87
CA ARG A 71 18.03 -1.03 8.89
C ARG A 71 18.07 -2.55 8.86
N LEU A 72 16.91 -3.21 8.82
CA LEU A 72 16.82 -4.67 8.74
C LEU A 72 17.57 -5.19 7.50
N ASN A 73 17.37 -4.58 6.33
CA ASN A 73 18.07 -4.96 5.11
C ASN A 73 19.60 -4.84 5.22
N ALA A 74 20.10 -3.91 6.04
CA ALA A 74 21.53 -3.70 6.25
C ALA A 74 22.14 -4.72 7.24
N THR A 75 21.40 -5.11 8.29
CA THR A 75 21.94 -5.91 9.41
C THR A 75 21.47 -7.37 9.43
N ALA A 76 20.49 -7.76 8.61
CA ALA A 76 19.93 -9.12 8.62
C ALA A 76 20.95 -10.25 8.36
N ALA A 77 22.07 -9.93 7.70
CA ALA A 77 23.15 -10.90 7.48
C ALA A 77 23.96 -11.19 8.76
N GLU A 78 23.89 -10.32 9.78
CA GLU A 78 24.65 -10.43 11.03
C GLU A 78 23.99 -11.36 12.06
N GLY A 79 22.72 -11.72 11.85
CA GLY A 79 21.97 -12.60 12.73
C GLY A 79 20.54 -12.10 12.96
N TRP A 80 19.90 -12.62 14.01
CA TRP A 80 18.54 -12.24 14.38
C TRP A 80 18.45 -10.76 14.74
N GLN A 81 17.53 -10.06 14.07
CA GLN A 81 17.28 -8.64 14.32
C GLN A 81 15.92 -8.46 14.96
N PRO A 82 15.80 -7.62 16.01
CA PRO A 82 14.49 -7.23 16.53
C PRO A 82 13.77 -6.35 15.50
N VAL A 83 12.46 -6.56 15.37
CA VAL A 83 11.58 -5.75 14.53
C VAL A 83 10.27 -5.48 15.26
N ALA A 84 9.58 -4.40 14.90
CA ALA A 84 8.24 -4.10 15.33
C ALA A 84 7.24 -5.18 14.89
N GLU A 85 6.17 -5.35 15.66
CA GLU A 85 5.16 -6.40 15.45
C GLU A 85 4.47 -6.31 14.08
N ASP A 86 4.21 -5.09 13.61
CA ASP A 86 3.60 -4.85 12.30
C ASP A 86 4.54 -5.22 11.15
N VAL A 87 5.84 -4.92 11.26
CA VAL A 87 6.87 -5.35 10.31
C VAL A 87 6.98 -6.88 10.29
N LEU A 88 7.00 -7.53 11.45
CA LEU A 88 6.99 -9.00 11.54
C LEU A 88 5.74 -9.60 10.89
N THR A 89 4.57 -8.99 11.13
CA THR A 89 3.31 -9.41 10.53
C THR A 89 3.37 -9.30 9.01
N LEU A 90 3.86 -8.16 8.49
CA LEU A 90 4.05 -7.94 7.06
C LEU A 90 4.99 -8.97 6.43
N LEU A 91 6.16 -9.20 7.02
CA LEU A 91 7.15 -10.18 6.53
C LEU A 91 6.60 -11.60 6.57
N THR A 92 5.82 -11.94 7.60
CA THR A 92 5.15 -13.24 7.71
C THR A 92 4.12 -13.43 6.60
N GLN A 93 3.32 -12.41 6.27
CA GLN A 93 2.39 -12.47 5.13
C GLN A 93 3.14 -12.57 3.80
N ALA A 94 4.21 -11.80 3.63
CA ALA A 94 5.03 -11.83 2.42
C ALA A 94 5.64 -13.22 2.19
N ARG A 95 6.13 -13.88 3.24
CA ARG A 95 6.61 -15.26 3.18
C ARG A 95 5.51 -16.24 2.75
N ARG A 96 4.31 -16.12 3.32
CA ARG A 96 3.16 -16.96 2.94
C ARG A 96 2.78 -16.77 1.47
N LEU A 97 2.84 -15.55 0.96
CA LEU A 97 2.58 -15.26 -0.45
C LEU A 97 3.68 -15.84 -1.35
N HIS A 98 4.95 -15.72 -0.95
CA HIS A 98 6.06 -16.35 -1.66
C HIS A 98 5.84 -17.86 -1.83
N GLU A 99 5.48 -18.55 -0.75
CA GLU A 99 5.16 -19.99 -0.78
C GLU A 99 3.95 -20.29 -1.69
N LYS A 100 2.84 -19.55 -1.53
CA LYS A 100 1.62 -19.75 -2.31
C LYS A 100 1.81 -19.52 -3.81
N THR A 101 2.73 -18.64 -4.18
CA THR A 101 3.01 -18.31 -5.58
C THR A 101 4.14 -19.16 -6.19
N GLY A 102 4.69 -20.12 -5.43
CA GLY A 102 5.83 -20.92 -5.89
C GLY A 102 7.06 -20.06 -6.22
N GLY A 103 7.25 -18.95 -5.51
CA GLY A 103 8.35 -18.01 -5.72
C GLY A 103 8.13 -16.94 -6.80
N ALA A 104 6.97 -16.89 -7.45
CA ALA A 104 6.68 -15.81 -8.41
C ALA A 104 6.59 -14.42 -7.74
N PHE A 105 6.19 -14.36 -6.47
CA PHE A 105 6.38 -13.21 -5.61
C PHE A 105 7.56 -13.48 -4.66
N ASP A 106 8.57 -12.61 -4.65
CA ASP A 106 9.72 -12.72 -3.73
C ASP A 106 10.02 -11.37 -3.04
N PRO A 107 9.74 -11.25 -1.73
CA PRO A 107 10.02 -10.02 -0.99
C PRO A 107 11.52 -9.77 -0.76
N ALA A 108 12.38 -10.77 -0.99
CA ALA A 108 13.84 -10.67 -0.85
C ALA A 108 14.56 -10.38 -2.18
N ALA A 109 13.85 -10.15 -3.28
CA ALA A 109 14.42 -9.86 -4.59
C ALA A 109 15.13 -8.48 -4.70
N GLY A 110 15.28 -7.74 -3.60
CA GLY A 110 15.82 -6.37 -3.59
C GLY A 110 17.25 -6.25 -4.17
N SER A 111 18.09 -7.27 -4.03
CA SER A 111 19.43 -7.31 -4.64
C SER A 111 19.35 -7.31 -6.18
N LEU A 112 18.45 -8.12 -6.74
CA LEU A 112 18.20 -8.18 -8.18
C LEU A 112 17.61 -6.86 -8.68
N VAL A 113 16.60 -6.32 -8.00
CA VAL A 113 16.01 -5.01 -8.36
C VAL A 113 17.07 -3.89 -8.39
N ARG A 114 18.06 -3.93 -7.47
CA ARG A 114 19.23 -3.03 -7.48
C ARG A 114 20.17 -3.30 -8.65
N ALA A 115 20.49 -4.56 -8.93
CA ALA A 115 21.36 -4.93 -10.04
C ALA A 115 20.82 -4.40 -11.37
N TRP A 116 19.51 -4.50 -11.60
CA TRP A 116 18.84 -3.99 -12.80
C TRP A 116 18.63 -2.46 -12.82
N GLY A 117 19.00 -1.74 -11.75
CA GLY A 117 18.98 -0.27 -11.71
C GLY A 117 17.59 0.36 -11.52
N PHE A 118 16.56 -0.44 -11.23
CA PHE A 118 15.19 0.06 -11.10
C PHE A 118 14.99 1.01 -9.91
N LEU A 119 15.72 0.80 -8.80
CA LEU A 119 15.63 1.70 -7.64
C LEU A 119 16.08 3.14 -7.95
N ARG A 120 16.93 3.35 -8.96
CA ARG A 120 17.42 4.67 -9.36
C ARG A 120 16.75 5.17 -10.64
N ARG A 121 15.72 4.47 -11.13
CA ARG A 121 15.08 4.72 -12.44
C ARG A 121 16.10 4.76 -13.60
N GLN A 122 17.17 3.98 -13.48
CA GLN A 122 18.25 3.85 -14.46
C GLN A 122 18.35 2.40 -14.88
N GLY A 123 17.35 1.93 -15.64
CA GLY A 123 17.28 0.54 -16.10
C GLY A 123 18.55 0.16 -16.86
N ARG A 124 19.16 -0.96 -16.47
CA ARG A 124 20.36 -1.51 -17.11
C ARG A 124 20.32 -3.03 -17.11
N THR A 125 20.99 -3.64 -18.07
CA THR A 125 21.30 -5.07 -18.02
C THR A 125 22.48 -5.27 -17.07
N PRO A 126 22.35 -6.05 -15.98
CA PRO A 126 23.46 -6.39 -15.10
C PRO A 126 24.52 -7.18 -15.89
N ASP A 127 25.79 -6.99 -15.53
CA ASP A 127 26.83 -7.93 -15.95
C ASP A 127 26.53 -9.30 -15.32
N ALA A 128 26.74 -10.38 -16.08
CA ALA A 128 26.55 -11.74 -15.59
C ALA A 128 27.47 -12.05 -14.38
N ALA A 129 28.58 -11.34 -14.23
CA ALA A 129 29.46 -11.45 -13.06
C ALA A 129 28.91 -10.78 -11.78
N LEU A 130 27.82 -10.01 -11.86
CA LEU A 130 27.20 -9.28 -10.76
C LEU A 130 25.87 -9.89 -10.27
N LEU A 131 25.45 -11.02 -10.84
CA LEU A 131 24.26 -11.79 -10.46
C LEU A 131 24.66 -13.03 -9.65
#